data_AF-A0A1C5NE22-F1
#
_entry.id   AF-A0A1C5NE22-F1
#
_cell.length_a   1.000
_cell.length_b   1.000
_cell.length_c   1.000
_cell.angle_alpha   90.00
_cell.angle_beta   90.00
_cell.angle_gamma   90.00
#
_symmetry.space_group_name_H-M   'P 1'
#
loop_
_entity.id
_entity.type
_entity.pdbx_description
1 polymer ?
#
loop_
_entity_poly.entity_id
_entity_poly.type
_entity_poly.pdbx_seq_one_letter_code
_entity_poly.pdbx_strand_id
1 'polypeptide(L)'
;MCVYRVPTVKVEHYTKDSIFEKKLLMLLPFYIMRYEKSADIIEKDSEKLQRLLSEYEDIRNKLGKEISISGRSELYTDLNRLIIRISDYVFRNKEKVRKGVGEVMGGKVLQLESERLREEGMAIGKAEGKAEGEARLSALINRLFLEGRSDEVQRVVTDVKWRQKLYGEYNL
;
A
#
# COMPACT_ATOMS: atom_id res chain seq x y z
N MET A 1 37.77 18.53 31.98
CA MET A 1 37.68 17.95 30.62
C MET A 1 36.34 17.25 30.53
N CYS A 2 35.33 17.82 29.85
CA CYS A 2 34.01 17.20 29.74
C CYS A 2 34.08 16.04 28.75
N VAL A 3 33.98 14.81 29.26
CA VAL A 3 33.94 13.60 28.42
C VAL A 3 32.51 13.44 27.92
N TYR A 4 32.23 13.90 26.70
CA TYR A 4 30.96 13.64 26.04
C TYR A 4 30.88 12.16 25.65
N ARG A 5 30.08 11.39 26.40
CA ARG A 5 29.82 9.99 26.08
C ARG A 5 28.73 9.93 25.02
N VAL A 6 29.13 9.94 23.75
CA VAL A 6 28.20 9.76 22.63
C VAL A 6 27.68 8.32 22.67
N PRO A 7 26.35 8.09 22.75
CA PRO A 7 25.80 6.74 22.69
C PRO A 7 26.08 6.13 21.32
N THR A 8 27.01 5.18 21.24
CA THR A 8 27.26 4.43 20.00
C THR A 8 26.23 3.33 19.86
N VAL A 9 25.40 3.39 18.81
CA VAL A 9 24.48 2.30 18.45
C VAL A 9 25.25 1.24 17.67
N LYS A 10 25.52 0.09 18.29
CA LYS A 10 26.09 -1.08 17.61
C LYS A 10 24.97 -2.00 17.14
N VAL A 11 24.65 -1.95 15.84
CA VAL A 11 23.55 -2.74 15.23
C VAL A 11 23.72 -4.24 15.47
N GLU A 12 24.95 -4.74 15.59
CA GLU A 12 25.27 -6.13 15.92
C GLU A 12 24.64 -6.64 17.23
N HIS A 13 24.38 -5.74 18.18
CA HIS A 13 23.79 -6.09 19.47
C HIS A 13 22.26 -6.06 19.47
N TYR A 14 21.64 -5.61 18.37
CA TYR A 14 20.19 -5.52 18.28
C TYR A 14 19.63 -6.77 17.61
N THR A 15 18.73 -7.44 18.32
CA THR A 15 17.85 -8.45 17.74
C THR A 15 16.69 -7.76 17.02
N LYS A 16 16.06 -8.46 16.06
CA LYS A 16 14.84 -7.97 15.42
C LYS A 16 13.80 -7.52 16.46
N ASP A 17 13.62 -8.27 17.54
CA ASP A 17 12.64 -7.97 18.58
C ASP A 17 12.98 -6.66 19.30
N SER A 18 14.25 -6.49 19.69
CA SER A 18 14.70 -5.24 20.31
C SER A 18 14.54 -4.01 19.42
N ILE A 19 14.61 -4.19 18.09
CA ILE A 19 14.40 -3.12 17.10
C ILE A 19 12.93 -2.69 17.11
N PHE A 20 11.99 -3.63 17.10
CA PHE A 20 10.57 -3.33 17.17
C PHE A 20 10.15 -2.75 18.53
N GLU A 21 10.58 -3.36 19.64
CA GLU A 21 10.26 -2.92 21.00
C GLU A 21 10.71 -1.47 21.26
N LYS A 22 11.89 -1.10 20.75
CA LYS A 22 12.45 0.25 20.91
C LYS A 22 12.04 1.21 19.78
N LYS A 23 11.18 0.78 18.86
CA LYS A 23 10.75 1.54 17.66
C LYS A 23 11.91 2.07 16.79
N LEU A 24 13.01 1.32 16.73
CA LEU A 24 14.21 1.66 15.96
C LEU A 24 14.15 1.12 14.52
N LEU A 25 12.99 1.18 13.88
CA LEU A 25 12.69 0.46 12.63
C LEU A 25 13.64 0.80 11.47
N MET A 26 14.20 2.01 11.48
CA MET A 26 15.25 2.45 10.55
C MET A 26 16.51 1.58 10.57
N LEU A 27 16.70 0.76 11.61
CA LEU A 27 17.80 -0.20 11.72
C LEU A 27 17.55 -1.53 11.02
N LEU A 28 16.30 -1.85 10.65
CA LEU A 28 15.97 -3.10 9.95
C LEU A 28 16.75 -3.31 8.64
N PRO A 29 16.92 -2.31 7.76
CA PRO A 29 17.71 -2.49 6.55
C PRO A 29 19.17 -2.84 6.87
N PHE A 30 19.75 -2.26 7.93
CA PHE A 30 21.12 -2.57 8.38
C PHE A 30 21.21 -3.94 9.06
N TYR A 31 20.17 -4.36 9.77
CA TYR A 31 20.07 -5.69 10.33
C TYR A 31 20.17 -6.76 9.24
N ILE A 32 19.55 -6.54 8.08
CA ILE A 32 19.64 -7.44 6.93
C ILE A 32 21.07 -7.53 6.36
N MET A 33 21.84 -6.44 6.38
CA MET A 33 23.20 -6.45 5.86
C MET A 33 24.13 -7.44 6.61
N ARG A 34 23.77 -7.85 7.83
CA ARG A 34 24.54 -8.86 8.60
C ARG A 34 24.71 -10.19 7.85
N TYR A 35 23.80 -10.51 6.93
CA TYR A 35 23.82 -11.76 6.17
C TYR A 35 24.75 -11.74 4.96
N GLU A 36 25.33 -10.59 4.60
CA GLU A 36 26.21 -10.45 3.44
C GLU A 36 27.36 -11.45 3.45
N LYS A 37 28.00 -11.63 4.61
CA LYS A 37 29.13 -12.58 4.76
C LYS A 37 28.70 -14.05 4.74
N SER A 38 27.44 -14.36 5.05
CA SER A 38 26.92 -15.73 5.14
C SER A 38 25.99 -16.11 3.99
N ALA A 39 25.81 -15.22 3.00
CA ALA A 39 24.92 -15.40 1.87
C ALA A 39 25.19 -16.67 1.06
N ASP A 40 26.47 -17.02 0.86
CA ASP A 40 26.89 -18.25 0.18
C ASP A 40 26.43 -19.54 0.89
N ILE A 41 26.47 -19.52 2.22
CA ILE A 41 26.09 -20.66 3.05
C ILE A 41 24.57 -20.82 3.03
N ILE A 42 23.85 -19.70 3.15
CA ILE A 42 22.38 -19.69 3.17
C ILE A 42 21.80 -20.22 1.86
N GLU A 43 22.37 -19.87 0.70
CA GLU A 43 21.89 -20.34 -0.60
C GLU A 43 22.02 -21.87 -0.78
N LYS A 44 23.01 -22.49 -0.13
CA LYS A 44 23.28 -23.93 -0.22
C LYS A 44 22.56 -24.74 0.86
N ASP A 45 22.25 -24.12 1.99
CA ASP A 45 21.68 -24.76 3.17
C ASP A 45 20.18 -24.41 3.30
N SER A 46 19.34 -25.38 2.95
CA SER A 46 17.88 -25.23 2.96
C SER A 46 17.32 -24.86 4.33
N GLU A 47 17.90 -25.36 5.44
CA GLU A 47 17.41 -25.00 6.78
C GLU A 47 17.71 -23.55 7.10
N LYS A 48 18.92 -23.07 6.78
CA LYS A 48 19.29 -21.67 7.01
C LYS A 48 18.50 -20.72 6.12
N LEU A 49 18.22 -21.12 4.88
CA LEU A 49 17.33 -20.39 4.00
C LEU A 49 15.93 -20.26 4.61
N GLN A 50 15.35 -21.36 5.08
CA GLN A 50 14.01 -21.33 5.71
C GLN A 50 13.99 -20.45 6.96
N ARG A 51 15.03 -20.51 7.80
CA ARG A 51 15.16 -19.61 8.97
C ARG A 51 15.21 -18.14 8.54
N LEU A 52 15.98 -17.82 7.50
CA LEU A 52 16.04 -16.47 6.96
C LEU A 52 14.66 -16.00 6.47
N LEU A 53 13.97 -16.82 5.67
CA LEU A 53 12.64 -16.49 5.14
C LEU A 53 11.61 -16.28 6.26
N SER A 54 11.64 -17.12 7.30
CA SER A 54 10.80 -16.96 8.49
C SER A 54 11.12 -15.66 9.25
N GLU A 55 12.39 -15.24 9.31
CA GLU A 55 12.75 -13.94 9.88
C GLU A 55 12.19 -12.77 9.06
N TYR A 56 12.27 -12.81 7.72
CA TYR A 56 11.65 -11.81 6.85
C TYR A 56 10.13 -11.74 7.02
N GLU A 57 9.47 -12.90 7.13
CA GLU A 57 8.04 -12.97 7.33
C GLU A 57 7.62 -12.35 8.67
N ASP A 58 8.35 -12.63 9.74
CA ASP A 58 8.09 -12.03 11.05
C ASP A 58 8.30 -10.50 11.05
N ILE A 59 9.40 -10.02 10.43
CA ILE A 59 9.64 -8.58 10.24
C ILE A 59 8.47 -7.93 9.51
N ARG A 60 8.03 -8.54 8.41
CA ARG A 60 6.92 -8.05 7.61
C ARG A 60 5.60 -8.01 8.38
N ASN A 61 5.28 -9.08 9.11
CA ASN A 61 4.06 -9.16 9.90
C ASN A 61 4.05 -8.11 11.01
N LYS A 62 5.19 -7.87 11.68
CA LYS A 62 5.34 -6.81 12.69
C LYS A 62 5.22 -5.42 12.08
N LEU A 63 5.87 -5.15 10.93
CA LEU A 63 5.72 -3.89 10.21
C LEU A 63 4.26 -3.65 9.79
N GLY A 64 3.56 -4.69 9.30
CA GLY A 64 2.14 -4.61 8.96
C GLY A 64 1.26 -4.20 10.15
N LYS A 65 1.51 -4.77 11.34
CA LYS A 65 0.80 -4.38 12.57
C LYS A 65 1.09 -2.93 12.97
N GLU A 66 2.34 -2.49 12.87
CA GLU A 66 2.73 -1.11 13.18
C GLU A 66 2.09 -0.08 12.22
N ILE A 67 1.87 -0.43 10.95
CA ILE A 67 1.11 0.39 9.99
C ILE A 67 -0.32 0.59 10.49
N SER A 68 -1.00 -0.51 10.86
CA SER A 68 -2.39 -0.46 11.34
C SER A 68 -2.55 0.40 12.60
N ILE A 69 -1.53 0.44 13.47
CA ILE A 69 -1.57 1.18 14.75
C ILE A 69 -1.26 2.67 14.56
N SER A 70 -0.26 3.00 13.74
CA SER A 70 0.26 4.37 13.64
C SER A 70 -0.33 5.21 12.50
N GLY A 71 -0.95 4.57 11.50
CA GLY A 71 -1.48 5.23 10.31
C GLY A 71 -0.43 5.77 9.34
N ARG A 72 0.88 5.59 9.60
CA ARG A 72 1.98 6.14 8.77
C ARG A 72 2.36 5.23 7.60
N SER A 73 1.36 4.73 6.87
CA SER A 73 1.52 3.70 5.82
C SER A 73 2.69 3.95 4.87
N GLU A 74 2.84 5.18 4.36
CA GLU A 74 3.89 5.56 3.41
C GLU A 74 5.31 5.28 3.93
N LEU A 75 5.62 5.67 5.17
CA LEU A 75 6.97 5.48 5.74
C LEU A 75 7.33 4.00 5.90
N TYR A 76 6.36 3.17 6.28
CA TYR A 76 6.58 1.74 6.42
C TYR A 76 6.64 1.04 5.05
N THR A 77 5.86 1.50 4.07
CA THR A 77 5.96 1.04 2.68
C THR A 77 7.34 1.37 2.10
N ASP A 78 7.85 2.58 2.33
CA ASP A 78 9.18 2.99 1.90
C ASP A 78 10.28 2.23 2.63
N LEU A 79 10.12 1.98 3.93
CA LEU A 79 11.04 1.12 4.69
C LEU A 79 11.05 -0.31 4.15
N ASN A 80 9.89 -0.89 3.83
CA ASN A 80 9.79 -2.20 3.20
C ASN A 80 10.49 -2.23 1.84
N ARG A 81 10.29 -1.19 1.01
CA ARG A 81 11.00 -1.04 -0.28
C ARG A 81 12.51 -0.97 -0.09
N LEU A 82 12.97 -0.25 0.94
CA LEU A 82 14.39 -0.15 1.26
C LEU A 82 14.96 -1.51 1.72
N ILE A 83 14.25 -2.23 2.58
CA ILE A 83 14.62 -3.58 3.00
C ILE A 83 14.79 -4.48 1.77
N ILE A 84 13.80 -4.52 0.86
CA ILE A 84 13.85 -5.32 -0.37
C ILE A 84 15.07 -4.95 -1.22
N ARG A 85 15.32 -3.65 -1.43
CA ARG A 85 16.45 -3.18 -2.23
C ARG A 85 17.80 -3.60 -1.63
N ILE A 86 17.95 -3.51 -0.31
CA ILE A 86 19.16 -3.98 0.37
C ILE A 86 19.27 -5.50 0.29
N SER A 87 18.19 -6.24 0.48
CA SER A 87 18.18 -7.69 0.31
C SER A 87 18.63 -8.10 -1.10
N ASP A 88 18.12 -7.44 -2.14
CA ASP A 88 18.54 -7.68 -3.53
C ASP A 88 20.03 -7.42 -3.74
N TYR A 89 20.60 -6.41 -3.07
CA TYR A 89 22.02 -6.13 -3.11
C TYR A 89 22.84 -7.20 -2.38
N VAL A 90 22.47 -7.51 -1.13
CA VAL A 90 23.12 -8.52 -0.27
C VAL A 90 23.13 -9.90 -0.93
N PHE A 91 22.04 -10.24 -1.64
CA PHE A 91 21.84 -11.54 -2.29
C PHE A 91 21.95 -11.47 -3.81
N ARG A 92 22.66 -10.48 -4.38
CA ARG A 92 22.67 -10.20 -5.83
C ARG A 92 22.90 -11.41 -6.73
N ASN A 93 23.76 -12.33 -6.29
CA ASN A 93 24.14 -13.55 -7.02
C ASN A 93 23.52 -14.84 -6.43
N LYS A 94 22.46 -14.71 -5.63
CA LYS A 94 21.80 -15.80 -4.87
C LYS A 94 20.33 -15.86 -5.26
N GLU A 95 20.06 -16.50 -6.41
CA GLU A 95 18.73 -16.47 -7.03
C GLU A 95 17.67 -17.14 -6.16
N LYS A 96 17.97 -18.26 -5.48
CA LYS A 96 16.99 -18.94 -4.63
C LYS A 96 16.61 -18.07 -3.44
N VAL A 97 17.60 -17.47 -2.77
CA VAL A 97 17.34 -16.54 -1.66
C VAL A 97 16.52 -15.33 -2.14
N ARG A 98 16.88 -14.71 -3.26
CA ARG A 98 16.16 -13.54 -3.79
C ARG A 98 14.70 -13.84 -4.11
N LYS A 99 14.42 -14.98 -4.75
CA LYS A 99 13.04 -15.40 -5.05
C LYS A 99 12.24 -15.59 -3.76
N GLY A 100 12.78 -16.32 -2.79
CA GLY A 100 12.10 -16.54 -1.51
C GLY A 100 11.84 -15.23 -0.74
N VAL A 101 12.84 -14.34 -0.67
CA VAL A 101 12.67 -13.04 -0.01
C VAL A 101 11.63 -12.19 -0.75
N GLY A 102 11.65 -12.18 -2.08
CA GLY A 102 10.67 -11.45 -2.90
C GLY A 102 9.24 -11.95 -2.72
N GLU A 103 9.04 -13.26 -2.62
CA GLU A 103 7.73 -13.87 -2.34
C GLU A 103 7.22 -13.48 -0.95
N VAL A 104 8.07 -13.58 0.08
CA VAL A 104 7.72 -13.26 1.47
C VAL A 104 7.43 -11.77 1.64
N MET A 105 8.30 -10.91 1.10
CA MET A 105 8.25 -9.46 1.32
C MET A 105 7.35 -8.70 0.34
N GLY A 106 7.35 -9.07 -0.94
CA GLY A 106 6.69 -8.33 -2.01
C GLY A 106 5.28 -8.82 -2.34
N GLY A 107 5.04 -10.13 -2.27
CA GLY A 107 3.82 -10.75 -2.79
C GLY A 107 2.51 -10.23 -2.17
N LYS A 108 2.55 -9.81 -0.91
CA LYS A 108 1.36 -9.41 -0.14
C LYS A 108 1.41 -7.92 0.30
N VAL A 109 2.49 -7.18 -0.02
CA VAL A 109 2.54 -5.70 0.04
C VAL A 109 1.91 -5.08 -1.20
N LEU A 110 2.14 -5.67 -2.39
CA LEU A 110 1.43 -5.28 -3.60
C LEU A 110 -0.09 -5.45 -3.47
N GLN A 111 -0.53 -6.51 -2.79
CA GLN A 111 -1.95 -6.74 -2.53
C GLN A 111 -2.57 -5.62 -1.68
N LEU A 112 -1.93 -5.22 -0.58
CA LEU A 112 -2.42 -4.14 0.30
C LEU A 112 -2.49 -2.78 -0.40
N GLU A 113 -1.46 -2.38 -1.14
CA GLU A 113 -1.50 -1.12 -1.92
C GLU A 113 -2.50 -1.20 -3.07
N SER A 114 -2.65 -2.36 -3.73
CA SER A 114 -3.65 -2.54 -4.80
C SER A 114 -5.07 -2.48 -4.26
N GLU A 115 -5.32 -3.04 -3.08
CA GLU A 115 -6.60 -2.94 -2.37
C GLU A 115 -6.91 -1.48 -2.01
N ARG A 116 -5.93 -0.73 -1.49
CA ARG A 116 -6.08 0.69 -1.20
C ARG A 116 -6.39 1.52 -2.46
N LEU A 117 -5.62 1.31 -3.53
CA LEU A 117 -5.86 1.98 -4.83
C LEU A 117 -7.24 1.64 -5.40
N ARG A 118 -7.71 0.40 -5.22
CA ARG A 118 -9.05 -0.02 -5.63
C ARG A 118 -10.13 0.70 -4.82
N GLU A 119 -9.96 0.83 -3.52
CA GLU A 119 -10.89 1.55 -2.65
C GLU A 119 -10.92 3.05 -2.96
N GLU A 120 -9.75 3.67 -3.14
CA GLU A 120 -9.65 5.08 -3.55
C GLU A 120 -10.26 5.32 -4.93
N GLY A 121 -9.95 4.46 -5.91
CA GLY A 121 -10.56 4.52 -7.23
C GLY A 121 -12.08 4.36 -7.19
N MET A 122 -12.61 3.49 -6.33
CA MET A 122 -14.05 3.31 -6.13
C MET A 122 -14.70 4.54 -5.47
N ALA A 123 -14.03 5.16 -4.50
CA ALA A 123 -14.50 6.37 -3.85
C ALA A 123 -14.54 7.56 -4.83
N ILE A 124 -13.47 7.75 -5.61
CA ILE A 124 -13.38 8.78 -6.64
C ILE A 124 -14.46 8.56 -7.70
N GLY A 125 -14.57 7.33 -8.25
CA GLY A 125 -15.56 7.02 -9.27
C GLY A 125 -17.02 7.22 -8.80
N LYS A 126 -17.29 6.96 -7.51
CA LYS A 126 -18.63 7.23 -6.93
C LYS A 126 -18.89 8.73 -6.77
N ALA A 127 -17.89 9.50 -6.38
CA ALA A 127 -18.00 10.95 -6.25
C ALA A 127 -18.18 11.62 -7.62
N GLU A 128 -17.36 11.24 -8.61
CA GLU A 128 -17.45 11.73 -9.99
C GLU A 128 -18.78 11.33 -10.63
N GLY A 129 -19.19 10.06 -10.52
CA GLY A 129 -20.47 9.61 -11.08
C GLY A 129 -21.68 10.30 -10.46
N LYS A 130 -21.62 10.67 -9.17
CA LYS A 130 -22.68 11.47 -8.53
C LYS A 130 -22.67 12.91 -9.06
N ALA A 131 -21.51 13.54 -9.16
CA ALA A 131 -21.38 14.90 -9.69
C ALA A 131 -21.83 14.98 -11.16
N GLU A 132 -21.44 14.02 -11.99
CA GLU A 132 -21.85 13.94 -13.40
C GLU A 132 -23.36 13.68 -13.52
N GLY A 133 -23.91 12.80 -12.68
CA GLY A 133 -25.35 12.53 -12.63
C GLY A 133 -26.18 13.75 -12.22
N GLU A 134 -25.71 14.53 -11.24
CA GLU A 134 -26.34 15.79 -10.83
C GLU A 134 -26.24 16.85 -11.93
N ALA A 135 -25.10 16.96 -12.61
CA ALA A 135 -24.92 17.89 -13.73
C ALA A 135 -25.83 17.54 -14.92
N ARG A 136 -25.92 16.25 -15.30
CA ARG A 136 -26.83 15.80 -16.36
C ARG A 136 -28.30 16.04 -16.00
N LEU A 137 -28.69 15.77 -14.77
CA LEU A 137 -30.06 16.02 -14.31
C LEU A 137 -30.38 17.51 -14.33
N SER A 138 -29.45 18.37 -13.88
CA SER A 138 -29.61 19.81 -13.91
C SER A 138 -29.74 20.35 -15.35
N ALA A 139 -28.92 19.85 -16.28
CA ALA A 139 -29.01 20.20 -17.69
C ALA A 139 -30.36 19.79 -18.31
N LEU A 140 -30.86 18.60 -17.97
CA LEU A 140 -32.17 18.12 -18.42
C LEU A 140 -33.31 19.00 -17.87
N ILE A 141 -33.28 19.33 -16.58
CA ILE A 141 -34.29 20.19 -15.95
C ILE A 141 -34.30 21.58 -16.60
N ASN A 142 -33.13 22.17 -16.84
CA ASN A 142 -33.03 23.47 -17.52
C ASN A 142 -33.62 23.43 -18.94
N ARG A 143 -33.42 22.35 -19.71
CA ARG A 143 -34.05 22.19 -21.03
C ARG A 143 -35.56 22.08 -20.95
N LEU A 144 -36.08 21.29 -20.00
CA LEU A 144 -37.53 21.13 -19.81
C LEU A 144 -38.20 22.46 -19.43
N PHE A 145 -37.55 23.30 -18.63
CA PHE A 145 -38.04 24.65 -18.33
C PHE A 145 -38.08 25.56 -19.56
N LEU A 146 -37.03 25.53 -20.40
CA LEU A 146 -36.98 26.34 -21.64
C LEU A 146 -38.06 25.93 -22.65
N GLU A 147 -38.44 24.65 -22.68
CA GLU A 147 -39.50 24.13 -23.56
C GLU A 147 -40.92 24.23 -22.95
N GLY A 148 -41.06 24.78 -21.74
CA GLY A 148 -42.35 24.93 -21.07
C GLY A 148 -42.95 23.63 -20.51
N ARG A 149 -42.20 22.52 -20.52
CA ARG A 149 -42.61 21.17 -20.04
C ARG A 149 -42.38 21.02 -18.53
N SER A 150 -42.85 22.00 -17.75
CA SER A 150 -42.58 22.08 -16.31
C SER A 150 -43.30 21.00 -15.49
N ASP A 151 -44.39 20.45 -16.02
CA ASP A 151 -45.14 19.32 -15.50
C ASP A 151 -44.34 18.00 -15.52
N GLU A 152 -43.40 17.86 -16.44
CA GLU A 152 -42.55 16.67 -16.55
C GLU A 152 -41.38 16.68 -15.56
N VAL A 153 -41.00 17.84 -15.01
CA VAL A 153 -39.87 17.98 -14.07
C VAL A 153 -40.07 17.13 -12.81
N GLN A 154 -41.28 17.11 -12.25
CA GLN A 154 -41.60 16.26 -11.08
C GLN A 154 -41.49 14.76 -11.40
N ARG A 155 -41.84 14.40 -12.64
CA ARG A 155 -41.82 13.00 -13.13
C ARG A 155 -40.40 12.52 -13.39
N VAL A 156 -39.50 13.40 -13.83
CA VAL A 156 -38.07 13.11 -14.07
C VAL A 156 -37.30 12.80 -12.78
N VAL A 157 -37.67 13.44 -11.67
CA VAL A 157 -37.03 13.22 -10.36
C VAL A 157 -37.44 11.87 -9.75
N THR A 158 -38.67 11.42 -10.02
CA THR A 158 -39.28 10.23 -9.39
C THR A 158 -39.22 8.97 -10.26
N ASP A 159 -39.31 9.10 -11.59
CA ASP A 159 -39.31 7.98 -12.52
C ASP A 159 -37.98 7.86 -13.29
N VAL A 160 -37.21 6.84 -12.91
CA VAL A 160 -35.90 6.54 -13.51
C VAL A 160 -36.01 6.16 -14.98
N LYS A 161 -37.05 5.43 -15.39
CA LYS A 161 -37.24 4.99 -16.78
C LYS A 161 -37.63 6.17 -17.67
N TRP A 162 -38.48 7.05 -17.16
CA TRP A 162 -38.86 8.28 -17.85
C TRP A 162 -37.65 9.20 -18.04
N ARG A 163 -36.84 9.37 -17.00
CA ARG A 163 -35.58 10.13 -17.06
C ARG A 163 -34.60 9.57 -18.09
N GLN A 164 -34.43 8.24 -18.18
CA GLN A 164 -33.57 7.61 -19.20
C GLN A 164 -34.08 7.85 -20.63
N LYS A 165 -35.40 7.83 -20.84
CA LYS A 165 -36.01 8.13 -22.14
C LYS A 165 -35.72 9.57 -22.58
N LEU A 166 -35.85 10.52 -21.65
CA LEU A 166 -35.57 11.93 -21.90
C LEU A 166 -34.07 12.22 -22.11
N TYR A 167 -33.19 11.53 -21.40
CA TYR A 167 -31.75 11.59 -21.72
C TYR A 167 -31.47 11.17 -23.16
N GLY A 168 -32.13 10.12 -23.67
CA GLY A 168 -32.05 9.72 -25.07
C GLY A 168 -32.64 10.75 -26.05
N GLU A 169 -33.73 11.43 -25.68
CA GLU A 169 -34.39 12.46 -26.50
C GLU A 169 -33.52 13.71 -26.67
N TYR A 170 -32.81 14.10 -25.60
CA TYR A 170 -31.95 15.29 -25.57
C TYR A 170 -30.47 15.00 -25.84
N ASN A 171 -30.12 13.73 -26.10
CA ASN A 171 -28.75 13.25 -26.34
C ASN A 171 -27.77 13.59 -25.20
N LEU A 172 -28.24 13.39 -23.96
CA LEU A 172 -27.54 13.67 -22.69
C LEU A 172 -27.04 12.40 -22.00
#